data_AF-A0A1C6NSK1-F1
#
_entry.id   AF-A0A1C6NSK1-F1
#
_cell.length_a   1.000
_cell.length_b   1.000
_cell.length_c   1.000
_cell.angle_alpha   90.00
_cell.angle_beta   90.00
_cell.angle_gamma   90.00
#
_symmetry.space_group_name_H-M   'P 1'
#
loop_
_entity.id
_entity.type
_entity.pdbx_description
1 polymer ?
#
loop_
_entity_poly.entity_id
_entity_poly.type
_entity_poly.pdbx_seq_one_letter_code
_entity_poly.pdbx_strand_id
1 'polypeptide(L)'
;MSHRRGKSDCCVVPKKLPNKAAGEAPAAAEVVEGRRQAKGNAIAARMSRRSVRVYDMGTALDGIRQTAKGRRDARFTGLLHHIYAVERLRAAYLALKRDAAAGVDGQTWQTYGQDLEGNLLELSERLARGGYRPQPVKRVYIDKADGSKRPLGVPALEDKLVQRATVEVLNAIYEQDFLGFSYGFRPGRSAHNALDAVAVGVGARKVNWILDADIAKFFDTIERDWLVKFIEHRVADTRVVRLIKKWLHAGVLEDGRLTQGELGTVQGGSISPLLANIYLHYALDLWVKQWRGRHARGDVIVVRYADDWVAGFQFRDDAERFQRAVAERLGQFGLKLHPEKTRLIEFGRFAHENRRRKGQGKPQTFDFLGFTHCCGTTRKGKFMVLRLTSAKRLRAKLQVIKLELRRRMHQPIPEQGQYLRAVVTGHARYFGVPCNGARLRTFRHQVVGLWHRTLCRRSQSHDLPWRRMYRLMAHWLPVPNICHPYPNQRLIVMTQGRSRMR
;
A
#
# COMPACT_ATOMS: atom_id res chain seq x y z
N MET A 1 -32.11 52.73 -19.87
CA MET A 1 -31.84 52.68 -18.42
C MET A 1 -30.45 52.06 -18.20
N SER A 2 -29.33 52.77 -18.38
CA SER A 2 -28.77 53.89 -17.61
C SER A 2 -28.26 53.52 -16.19
N HIS A 3 -26.95 53.31 -16.11
CA HIS A 3 -26.04 53.71 -15.01
C HIS A 3 -26.04 52.92 -13.68
N ARG A 4 -24.95 52.86 -12.89
CA ARG A 4 -23.46 52.96 -13.03
C ARG A 4 -22.92 53.04 -11.57
N ARG A 5 -21.90 52.26 -11.20
CA ARG A 5 -20.98 52.48 -10.03
C ARG A 5 -21.65 52.48 -8.62
N GLY A 6 -20.95 52.20 -7.51
CA GLY A 6 -19.59 51.69 -7.29
C GLY A 6 -18.94 52.23 -6.00
N LYS A 7 -17.95 51.50 -5.46
CA LYS A 7 -17.09 51.77 -4.26
C LYS A 7 -17.75 51.50 -2.89
N SER A 8 -17.11 50.85 -1.90
CA SER A 8 -15.74 50.96 -1.33
C SER A 8 -15.55 52.23 -0.47
N ASP A 9 -14.97 52.24 0.73
CA ASP A 9 -14.41 51.22 1.65
C ASP A 9 -14.52 51.78 3.11
N CYS A 10 -14.13 51.01 4.15
CA CYS A 10 -13.06 51.40 5.09
C CYS A 10 -13.01 50.55 6.39
N CYS A 11 -11.79 50.18 6.79
CA CYS A 11 -11.47 49.59 8.10
C CYS A 11 -11.05 50.69 9.08
N VAL A 12 -11.29 50.51 10.40
CA VAL A 12 -10.79 51.43 11.45
C VAL A 12 -10.27 50.67 12.68
N VAL A 13 -8.96 50.78 12.93
CA VAL A 13 -8.19 50.44 14.15
C VAL A 13 -6.89 51.28 14.06
N PRO A 14 -6.17 51.72 15.14
CA PRO A 14 -6.43 51.78 16.59
C PRO A 14 -6.32 53.21 17.19
N LYS A 15 -6.48 53.37 18.52
CA LYS A 15 -5.82 54.43 19.33
C LYS A 15 -5.23 53.86 20.64
N LYS A 16 -4.25 54.58 21.20
CA LYS A 16 -3.28 54.12 22.24
C LYS A 16 -3.75 54.28 23.70
N LEU A 17 -3.07 53.54 24.58
CA LEU A 17 -2.99 53.62 26.06
C LEU A 17 -2.54 55.02 26.58
N PRO A 18 -2.80 55.38 27.86
CA PRO A 18 -1.95 55.01 29.02
C PRO A 18 -2.82 54.66 30.29
N ASN A 19 -2.35 54.42 31.54
CA ASN A 19 -1.03 54.34 32.19
C ASN A 19 -1.10 53.57 33.56
N LYS A 20 -0.04 52.84 33.99
CA LYS A 20 0.30 52.44 35.40
C LYS A 20 -0.72 51.56 36.20
N ALA A 21 -0.36 50.73 37.21
CA ALA A 21 0.91 50.34 37.85
C ALA A 21 0.89 48.85 38.33
N ALA A 22 1.96 48.42 39.01
CA ALA A 22 2.18 47.13 39.70
C ALA A 22 1.05 46.69 40.66
N GLY A 23 0.94 45.42 41.10
CA GLY A 23 1.77 44.23 40.85
C GLY A 23 1.34 43.05 41.73
N GLU A 24 2.09 41.93 41.65
CA GLU A 24 2.15 40.80 42.61
C GLU A 24 0.89 39.92 42.88
N ALA A 25 1.14 38.61 42.87
CA ALA A 25 0.38 37.56 43.55
C ALA A 25 1.24 37.11 44.77
N PRO A 26 0.74 36.43 45.84
CA PRO A 26 0.06 35.12 45.69
C PRO A 26 -0.90 34.62 46.82
N ALA A 27 -1.48 33.44 46.56
CA ALA A 27 -1.75 32.33 47.51
C ALA A 27 -2.88 32.38 48.58
N ALA A 28 -3.21 31.16 49.05
CA ALA A 28 -4.22 30.71 50.03
C ALA A 28 -5.70 30.91 49.63
N ALA A 29 -6.65 29.97 49.70
CA ALA A 29 -6.89 28.68 50.39
C ALA A 29 -8.09 28.78 51.37
N GLU A 30 -8.69 27.63 51.67
CA GLU A 30 -9.88 27.40 52.53
C GLU A 30 -11.27 27.81 51.94
N VAL A 31 -12.42 27.25 52.33
CA VAL A 31 -12.89 25.87 52.67
C VAL A 31 -14.29 26.02 53.32
N VAL A 32 -15.32 25.27 52.83
CA VAL A 32 -16.60 24.93 53.56
C VAL A 32 -17.53 26.12 53.92
N GLU A 33 -18.87 26.09 54.01
CA GLU A 33 -20.02 25.18 53.75
C GLU A 33 -21.18 26.08 53.23
N GLY A 34 -22.15 25.71 52.40
CA GLY A 34 -23.13 24.64 52.58
C GLY A 34 -24.49 25.16 53.09
N ARG A 35 -25.51 25.32 52.23
CA ARG A 35 -26.94 25.30 52.66
C ARG A 35 -27.97 25.01 51.54
N ARG A 36 -28.57 23.82 51.67
CA ARG A 36 -29.96 23.37 51.38
C ARG A 36 -30.59 23.49 49.99
N GLN A 37 -31.29 22.41 49.64
CA GLN A 37 -32.03 22.15 48.41
C GLN A 37 -33.36 22.91 48.35
N ALA A 38 -33.73 23.39 47.15
CA ALA A 38 -35.13 23.53 46.76
C ALA A 38 -35.52 22.34 45.86
N LYS A 39 -36.54 21.58 46.24
CA LYS A 39 -37.09 20.49 45.41
C LYS A 39 -37.98 21.09 44.31
N GLY A 40 -37.66 20.82 43.05
CA GLY A 40 -38.53 21.13 41.91
C GLY A 40 -37.84 20.86 40.57
N ASN A 41 -38.52 20.14 39.66
CA ASN A 41 -38.19 20.01 38.24
C ASN A 41 -36.85 19.33 37.84
N ALA A 42 -36.46 18.24 38.53
CA ALA A 42 -35.30 17.42 38.14
C ALA A 42 -35.59 16.31 37.08
N ILE A 43 -36.85 16.08 36.70
CA ILE A 43 -37.24 14.95 35.84
C ILE A 43 -37.43 15.37 34.36
N ALA A 44 -38.08 16.50 34.08
CA ALA A 44 -38.30 16.98 32.71
C ALA A 44 -37.00 17.40 31.98
N ALA A 45 -36.04 17.99 32.70
CA ALA A 45 -34.77 18.43 32.12
C ALA A 45 -33.81 17.28 31.72
N ARG A 46 -34.09 16.04 32.15
CA ARG A 46 -33.19 14.89 31.96
C ARG A 46 -33.42 14.14 30.64
N MET A 47 -34.45 14.49 29.86
CA MET A 47 -34.79 13.83 28.59
C MET A 47 -34.45 14.63 27.32
N SER A 48 -34.01 15.90 27.43
CA SER A 48 -33.79 16.80 26.28
C SER A 48 -32.31 17.16 26.01
N ARG A 49 -31.37 16.32 26.46
CA ARG A 49 -29.93 16.46 26.13
C ARG A 49 -29.25 15.15 25.73
N ARG A 50 -29.88 14.39 24.82
CA ARG A 50 -29.08 13.64 23.84
C ARG A 50 -28.47 14.65 22.89
N SER A 51 -27.28 15.14 23.21
CA SER A 51 -26.43 15.74 22.19
C SER A 51 -26.26 14.68 21.10
N VAL A 52 -26.70 14.97 19.87
CA VAL A 52 -26.25 14.22 18.70
C VAL A 52 -24.75 14.51 18.60
N ARG A 53 -23.94 13.67 19.26
CA ARG A 53 -22.50 13.64 19.04
C ARG A 53 -22.33 13.18 17.61
N VAL A 54 -22.19 14.14 16.71
CA VAL A 54 -21.70 13.92 15.34
C VAL A 54 -20.48 13.02 15.49
N TYR A 55 -20.54 11.82 14.90
CA TYR A 55 -19.47 10.85 15.05
C TYR A 55 -18.25 11.35 14.28
N ASP A 56 -17.36 12.06 14.98
CA ASP A 56 -16.10 12.49 14.40
C ASP A 56 -15.19 11.27 14.18
N MET A 57 -15.25 10.83 12.94
CA MET A 57 -14.41 9.83 12.31
C MET A 57 -12.92 9.95 12.62
N GLY A 58 -12.42 11.19 12.76
CA GLY A 58 -11.02 11.50 13.06
C GLY A 58 -10.66 11.19 14.50
N THR A 59 -11.22 11.94 15.46
CA THR A 59 -10.91 11.79 16.90
C THR A 59 -11.15 10.38 17.42
N ALA A 60 -12.18 9.67 16.93
CA ALA A 60 -12.45 8.28 17.32
C ALA A 60 -11.29 7.33 16.97
N LEU A 61 -10.73 7.42 15.75
CA LEU A 61 -9.57 6.60 15.36
C LEU A 61 -8.26 7.10 15.99
N ASP A 62 -8.14 8.40 16.25
CA ASP A 62 -6.95 8.95 16.90
C ASP A 62 -6.80 8.48 18.35
N GLY A 63 -7.89 8.32 19.10
CA GLY A 63 -7.87 7.68 20.42
C GLY A 63 -7.35 6.23 20.37
N ILE A 64 -7.74 5.45 19.35
CA ILE A 64 -7.22 4.10 19.11
C ILE A 64 -5.72 4.14 18.80
N ARG A 65 -5.28 5.04 17.90
CA ARG A 65 -3.87 5.21 17.50
C ARG A 65 -2.99 5.60 18.70
N GLN A 66 -3.44 6.55 19.51
CA GLN A 66 -2.73 6.99 20.72
C GLN A 66 -2.60 5.85 21.73
N THR A 67 -3.68 5.10 21.96
CA THR A 67 -3.67 3.93 22.84
C THR A 67 -2.72 2.83 22.34
N ALA A 68 -2.77 2.50 21.05
CA ALA A 68 -1.90 1.48 20.44
C ALA A 68 -0.41 1.87 20.48
N LYS A 69 -0.12 3.17 20.30
CA LYS A 69 1.23 3.73 20.40
C LYS A 69 1.77 3.73 21.83
N GLY A 70 0.92 4.04 22.82
CA GLY A 70 1.29 4.14 24.23
C GLY A 70 1.35 2.80 24.98
N ARG A 71 0.49 1.83 24.61
CA ARG A 71 0.39 0.52 25.26
C ARG A 71 0.49 -0.60 24.21
N ARG A 72 1.70 -1.13 24.03
CA ARG A 72 2.02 -2.14 22.99
C ARG A 72 1.39 -3.52 23.22
N ASP A 73 0.94 -3.81 24.43
CA ASP A 73 0.29 -5.07 24.77
C ASP A 73 -1.23 -4.89 24.98
N ALA A 74 -1.77 -3.71 24.66
CA ALA A 74 -3.20 -3.44 24.78
C ALA A 74 -4.02 -4.26 23.78
N ARG A 75 -5.00 -4.99 24.31
CA ARG A 75 -6.01 -5.72 23.55
C ARG A 75 -7.26 -4.86 23.42
N PHE A 76 -7.68 -4.59 22.19
CA PHE A 76 -8.75 -3.64 21.88
C PHE A 76 -10.11 -4.33 21.87
N THR A 77 -11.00 -3.89 22.77
CA THR A 77 -12.41 -4.30 22.84
C THR A 77 -13.32 -3.25 22.18
N GLY A 78 -14.57 -3.61 21.92
CA GLY A 78 -15.59 -2.65 21.47
C GLY A 78 -15.44 -2.11 20.05
N LEU A 79 -14.44 -2.51 19.27
CA LEU A 79 -14.12 -1.96 17.94
C LEU A 79 -15.27 -1.99 16.92
N LEU A 80 -16.24 -2.92 17.03
CA LEU A 80 -17.27 -3.09 16.00
C LEU A 80 -18.11 -1.82 15.75
N HIS A 81 -18.37 -1.01 16.77
CA HIS A 81 -19.20 0.20 16.63
C HIS A 81 -18.55 1.29 15.77
N HIS A 82 -17.23 1.29 15.65
CA HIS A 82 -16.55 2.15 14.69
C HIS A 82 -16.72 1.65 13.26
N ILE A 83 -16.87 0.33 13.05
CA ILE A 83 -16.98 -0.29 11.72
C ILE A 83 -18.36 -0.05 11.11
N TYR A 84 -19.44 -0.22 11.88
CA TYR A 84 -20.80 -0.03 11.38
C TYR A 84 -21.30 1.42 11.39
N ALA A 85 -20.52 2.38 11.89
CA ALA A 85 -20.87 3.80 11.82
C ALA A 85 -21.19 4.20 10.37
N VAL A 86 -22.36 4.80 10.16
CA VAL A 86 -22.91 5.11 8.81
C VAL A 86 -21.95 6.02 8.04
N GLU A 87 -21.34 6.98 8.72
CA GLU A 87 -20.33 7.90 8.17
C GLU A 87 -19.09 7.14 7.67
N ARG A 88 -18.69 6.04 8.33
CA ARG A 88 -17.57 5.19 7.90
C ARG A 88 -17.94 4.33 6.70
N LEU A 89 -19.14 3.76 6.69
CA LEU A 89 -19.63 2.99 5.53
C LEU A 89 -19.80 3.92 4.31
N ARG A 90 -20.30 5.15 4.50
CA ARG A 90 -20.37 6.21 3.47
C ARG A 90 -18.99 6.60 2.95
N ALA A 91 -18.02 6.84 3.84
CA ALA A 91 -16.64 7.12 3.44
C ALA A 91 -15.98 5.95 2.69
N ALA A 92 -16.27 4.71 3.11
CA ALA A 92 -15.81 3.52 2.40
C ALA A 92 -16.40 3.42 0.98
N TYR A 93 -17.69 3.72 0.83
CA TYR A 93 -18.42 3.73 -0.46
C TYR A 93 -17.90 4.78 -1.42
N LEU A 94 -17.75 6.03 -0.97
CA LEU A 94 -17.24 7.13 -1.79
C LEU A 94 -15.81 6.91 -2.27
N ALA A 95 -15.02 6.13 -1.52
CA ALA A 95 -13.65 5.81 -1.86
C ALA A 95 -13.49 4.51 -2.68
N LEU A 96 -14.58 3.76 -2.95
CA LEU A 96 -14.58 2.69 -3.96
C LEU A 96 -14.47 3.28 -5.38
N LYS A 97 -14.05 2.43 -6.32
CA LYS A 97 -14.10 2.77 -7.74
C LYS A 97 -15.53 2.62 -8.26
N ARG A 98 -16.03 3.64 -8.97
CA ARG A 98 -17.37 3.66 -9.58
C ARG A 98 -17.54 2.61 -10.68
N ASP A 99 -16.45 2.22 -11.33
CA ASP A 99 -16.37 1.20 -12.39
C ASP A 99 -15.94 -0.19 -11.85
N ALA A 100 -15.99 -0.42 -10.54
CA ALA A 100 -15.66 -1.72 -9.97
C ALA A 100 -16.69 -2.78 -10.37
N ALA A 101 -16.21 -3.95 -10.82
CA ALA A 101 -17.07 -5.09 -11.12
C ALA A 101 -17.95 -5.48 -9.91
N ALA A 102 -19.21 -5.78 -10.19
CA ALA A 102 -20.17 -6.28 -9.21
C ALA A 102 -19.80 -7.69 -8.70
N GLY A 103 -20.36 -8.06 -7.54
CA GLY A 103 -20.15 -9.37 -6.94
C GLY A 103 -21.04 -10.45 -7.56
N VAL A 104 -21.45 -11.42 -6.75
CA VAL A 104 -22.44 -12.44 -7.12
C VAL A 104 -23.87 -11.88 -7.12
N ASP A 105 -24.12 -10.85 -6.32
CA ASP A 105 -25.34 -10.04 -6.25
C ASP A 105 -25.65 -9.22 -7.51
N GLY A 106 -24.67 -8.95 -8.36
CA GLY A 106 -24.82 -8.03 -9.49
C GLY A 106 -24.91 -6.55 -9.10
N GLN A 107 -24.92 -6.22 -7.80
CA GLN A 107 -25.08 -4.86 -7.31
C GLN A 107 -23.90 -3.97 -7.74
N THR A 108 -24.20 -2.91 -8.50
CA THR A 108 -23.22 -1.93 -8.95
C THR A 108 -23.11 -0.76 -7.98
N TRP A 109 -22.01 -0.01 -8.05
CA TRP A 109 -21.84 1.23 -7.30
C TRP A 109 -22.98 2.23 -7.61
N GLN A 110 -23.35 2.36 -8.89
CA GLN A 110 -24.39 3.25 -9.38
C GLN A 110 -25.77 2.89 -8.82
N THR A 111 -26.16 1.61 -8.89
CA THR A 111 -27.46 1.13 -8.41
C THR A 111 -27.58 1.31 -6.89
N TYR A 112 -26.54 0.96 -6.13
CA TYR A 112 -26.55 1.13 -4.67
C TYR A 112 -26.58 2.60 -4.24
N GLY A 113 -26.03 3.49 -5.07
CA GLY A 113 -26.03 4.93 -4.84
C GLY A 113 -27.37 5.62 -5.06
N GLN A 114 -28.39 4.94 -5.61
CA GLN A 114 -29.72 5.52 -5.86
C GLN A 114 -30.46 5.85 -4.55
N ASP A 115 -30.39 4.94 -3.58
CA ASP A 115 -30.75 5.20 -2.18
C ASP A 115 -29.55 4.87 -1.28
N LEU A 116 -28.52 5.70 -1.34
CA LEU A 116 -27.29 5.45 -0.58
C LEU A 116 -27.56 5.45 0.93
N GLU A 117 -28.39 6.37 1.42
CA GLU A 117 -28.57 6.55 2.87
C GLU A 117 -29.44 5.47 3.50
N GLY A 118 -30.54 5.06 2.85
CA GLY A 118 -31.35 3.93 3.31
C GLY A 118 -30.55 2.63 3.33
N ASN A 119 -29.85 2.32 2.23
CA ASN A 119 -29.00 1.13 2.12
C ASN A 119 -27.89 1.09 3.21
N LEU A 120 -27.25 2.23 3.50
CA LEU A 120 -26.19 2.31 4.52
C LEU A 120 -26.73 2.21 5.95
N LEU A 121 -27.92 2.76 6.23
CA LEU A 121 -28.61 2.60 7.51
C LEU A 121 -28.98 1.13 7.75
N GLU A 122 -29.58 0.46 6.77
CA GLU A 122 -29.94 -0.95 6.89
C GLU A 122 -28.70 -1.83 7.08
N LEU A 123 -27.62 -1.60 6.32
CA LEU A 123 -26.34 -2.30 6.48
C LEU A 123 -25.75 -2.09 7.88
N SER A 124 -25.77 -0.85 8.40
CA SER A 124 -25.35 -0.51 9.76
C SER A 124 -26.12 -1.30 10.82
N GLU A 125 -27.45 -1.30 10.74
CA GLU A 125 -28.32 -2.03 11.68
C GLU A 125 -28.11 -3.54 11.61
N ARG A 126 -27.99 -4.11 10.39
CA ARG A 126 -27.66 -5.53 10.18
C ARG A 126 -26.31 -5.90 10.79
N LEU A 127 -25.31 -5.01 10.75
CA LEU A 127 -24.01 -5.22 11.39
C LEU A 127 -24.11 -5.11 12.91
N ALA A 128 -24.79 -4.09 13.44
CA ALA A 128 -24.97 -3.85 14.87
C ALA A 128 -25.68 -5.02 15.57
N ARG A 129 -26.75 -5.55 14.96
CA ARG A 129 -27.48 -6.74 15.46
C ARG A 129 -26.82 -8.09 15.10
N GLY A 130 -25.68 -8.09 14.40
CA GLY A 130 -24.94 -9.29 14.00
C GLY A 130 -25.56 -10.11 12.85
N GLY A 131 -26.66 -9.62 12.27
CA GLY A 131 -27.40 -10.25 11.16
C GLY A 131 -26.69 -10.24 9.81
N TYR A 132 -25.68 -9.38 9.61
CA TYR A 132 -24.86 -9.36 8.40
C TYR A 132 -24.24 -10.73 8.07
N ARG A 133 -24.38 -11.17 6.81
CA ARG A 133 -23.79 -12.38 6.24
C ARG A 133 -23.04 -11.99 4.97
N PRO A 134 -21.72 -12.24 4.86
CA PRO A 134 -21.01 -11.99 3.62
C PRO A 134 -21.45 -12.98 2.54
N GLN A 135 -21.36 -12.55 1.29
CA GLN A 135 -21.71 -13.39 0.16
C GLN A 135 -20.48 -14.18 -0.34
N PRO A 136 -20.70 -15.31 -1.04
CA PRO A 136 -19.63 -15.98 -1.78
C PRO A 136 -18.94 -15.04 -2.75
N VAL A 137 -17.62 -15.14 -2.84
CA VAL A 137 -16.82 -14.23 -3.66
C VAL A 137 -16.83 -14.72 -5.12
N LYS A 138 -17.18 -13.86 -6.08
CA LYS A 138 -17.22 -14.23 -7.51
C LYS A 138 -15.82 -14.47 -8.08
N ARG A 139 -15.53 -15.65 -8.62
CA ARG A 139 -14.25 -15.91 -9.29
C ARG A 139 -14.15 -15.19 -10.63
N VAL A 140 -13.00 -14.55 -10.88
CA VAL A 140 -12.61 -13.91 -12.14
C VAL A 140 -11.14 -14.23 -12.41
N TYR A 141 -10.77 -14.46 -13.66
CA TYR A 141 -9.39 -14.75 -14.06
C TYR A 141 -8.71 -13.55 -14.71
N ILE A 142 -7.45 -13.30 -14.32
CA ILE A 142 -6.55 -12.37 -15.02
C ILE A 142 -5.36 -13.15 -15.59
N ASP A 143 -5.13 -13.04 -16.89
CA ASP A 143 -3.97 -13.66 -17.54
C ASP A 143 -2.65 -13.05 -17.02
N LYS A 144 -1.71 -13.91 -16.63
CA LYS A 144 -0.33 -13.49 -16.33
C LYS A 144 0.50 -13.44 -17.60
N ALA A 145 1.64 -12.75 -17.52
CA ALA A 145 2.61 -12.64 -18.62
C ALA A 145 3.33 -13.97 -18.98
N ASP A 146 3.14 -15.02 -18.18
CA ASP A 146 3.65 -16.39 -18.42
C ASP A 146 2.58 -17.32 -19.04
N GLY A 147 1.38 -16.82 -19.34
CA GLY A 147 0.27 -17.61 -19.89
C GLY A 147 -0.60 -18.32 -18.84
N SER A 148 -0.15 -18.43 -17.59
CA SER A 148 -1.00 -18.94 -16.51
C SER A 148 -2.05 -17.91 -16.09
N LYS A 149 -3.21 -18.35 -15.62
CA LYS A 149 -4.25 -17.46 -15.09
C LYS A 149 -4.03 -17.20 -13.60
N ARG A 150 -4.28 -15.98 -13.13
CA ARG A 150 -4.39 -15.64 -11.71
C ARG A 150 -5.87 -15.62 -11.33
N PRO A 151 -6.34 -16.48 -10.40
CA PRO A 151 -7.66 -16.34 -9.84
C PRO A 151 -7.73 -15.07 -8.97
N LEU A 152 -8.78 -14.29 -9.16
CA LEU A 152 -9.21 -13.22 -8.26
C LEU A 152 -10.65 -13.47 -7.83
N GLY A 153 -10.97 -13.08 -6.61
CA GLY A 153 -12.33 -12.98 -6.12
C GLY A 153 -12.81 -11.53 -6.13
N VAL A 154 -14.00 -11.30 -6.68
CA VAL A 154 -14.73 -10.02 -6.61
C VAL A 154 -15.86 -10.16 -5.57
N PRO A 155 -15.78 -9.52 -4.39
CA PRO A 155 -16.85 -9.59 -3.39
C PRO A 155 -18.09 -8.80 -3.80
N ALA A 156 -19.20 -9.04 -3.11
CA ALA A 156 -20.39 -8.19 -3.14
C ALA A 156 -20.06 -6.71 -2.83
N LEU A 157 -20.92 -5.77 -3.21
CA LEU A 157 -20.63 -4.36 -2.98
C LEU A 157 -20.54 -4.04 -1.48
N GLU A 158 -21.52 -4.49 -0.70
CA GLU A 158 -21.55 -4.29 0.76
C GLU A 158 -20.34 -4.93 1.44
N ASP A 159 -19.93 -6.13 1.02
CA ASP A 159 -18.73 -6.80 1.54
C ASP A 159 -17.48 -5.95 1.35
N LYS A 160 -17.34 -5.26 0.20
CA LYS A 160 -16.23 -4.32 -0.04
C LYS A 160 -16.29 -3.12 0.92
N LEU A 161 -17.50 -2.63 1.27
CA LEU A 161 -17.70 -1.54 2.24
C LEU A 161 -17.28 -1.96 3.64
N VAL A 162 -17.84 -3.05 4.16
CA VAL A 162 -17.60 -3.50 5.54
C VAL A 162 -16.15 -3.95 5.73
N GLN A 163 -15.57 -4.65 4.75
CA GLN A 163 -14.14 -4.98 4.75
C GLN A 163 -13.27 -3.73 4.79
N ARG A 164 -13.61 -2.68 4.01
CA ARG A 164 -12.84 -1.43 3.97
C ARG A 164 -12.95 -0.63 5.27
N ALA A 165 -14.15 -0.51 5.84
CA ALA A 165 -14.37 0.10 7.15
C ALA A 165 -13.57 -0.62 8.24
N THR A 166 -13.53 -1.96 8.19
CA THR A 166 -12.75 -2.80 9.10
C THR A 166 -11.24 -2.58 8.93
N VAL A 167 -10.74 -2.49 7.69
CA VAL A 167 -9.34 -2.17 7.40
C VAL A 167 -8.92 -0.83 7.99
N GLU A 168 -9.77 0.18 7.93
CA GLU A 168 -9.47 1.50 8.48
C GLU A 168 -9.33 1.47 10.01
N VAL A 169 -10.28 0.82 10.69
CA VAL A 169 -10.27 0.65 12.16
C VAL A 169 -9.07 -0.20 12.61
N LEU A 170 -8.77 -1.31 11.92
CA LEU A 170 -7.64 -2.17 12.27
C LEU A 170 -6.28 -1.51 11.95
N ASN A 171 -6.17 -0.73 10.88
CA ASN A 171 -4.96 0.06 10.59
C ASN A 171 -4.65 1.09 11.68
N ALA A 172 -5.65 1.62 12.37
CA ALA A 172 -5.43 2.51 13.52
C ALA A 172 -4.59 1.84 14.64
N ILE A 173 -4.72 0.51 14.77
CA ILE A 173 -3.93 -0.33 15.68
C ILE A 173 -2.61 -0.74 15.00
N TYR A 174 -2.68 -1.55 13.95
CA TYR A 174 -1.52 -2.28 13.42
C TYR A 174 -0.45 -1.39 12.77
N GLU A 175 -0.77 -0.17 12.30
CA GLU A 175 0.27 0.74 11.79
C GLU A 175 1.22 1.25 12.88
N GLN A 176 0.83 1.18 14.17
CA GLN A 176 1.73 1.47 15.29
C GLN A 176 2.69 0.29 15.59
N ASP A 177 2.29 -0.93 15.21
CA ASP A 177 2.99 -2.18 15.52
C ASP A 177 3.93 -2.61 14.37
N PHE A 178 3.47 -2.47 13.13
CA PHE A 178 4.17 -2.91 11.92
C PHE A 178 5.55 -2.25 11.77
N LEU A 179 6.59 -3.09 11.75
CA LEU A 179 8.00 -2.67 11.76
C LEU A 179 8.37 -1.77 10.58
N GLY A 180 9.39 -0.93 10.80
CA GLY A 180 9.81 0.11 9.86
C GLY A 180 10.24 -0.38 8.48
N PHE A 181 10.66 -1.64 8.37
CA PHE A 181 11.12 -2.27 7.12
C PHE A 181 10.03 -2.97 6.29
N SER A 182 8.78 -3.01 6.79
CA SER A 182 7.63 -3.48 6.01
C SER A 182 6.94 -2.32 5.30
N TYR A 183 6.70 -2.44 3.99
CA TYR A 183 6.21 -1.35 3.13
C TYR A 183 4.95 -1.69 2.32
N GLY A 184 4.74 -2.95 1.95
CA GLY A 184 3.65 -3.34 1.04
C GLY A 184 2.28 -3.11 1.66
N PHE A 185 1.33 -2.56 0.89
CA PHE A 185 -0.07 -2.33 1.29
C PHE A 185 -0.31 -1.48 2.55
N ARG A 186 0.67 -0.66 2.97
CA ARG A 186 0.56 0.19 4.16
C ARG A 186 0.30 1.67 3.82
N PRO A 187 -0.57 2.39 4.54
CA PRO A 187 -0.79 3.83 4.32
C PRO A 187 0.51 4.64 4.38
N GLY A 188 0.67 5.57 3.43
CA GLY A 188 1.87 6.42 3.35
C GLY A 188 3.17 5.71 2.96
N ARG A 189 3.14 4.41 2.61
CA ARG A 189 4.31 3.62 2.19
C ARG A 189 4.11 3.12 0.75
N SER A 190 5.11 3.36 -0.09
CA SER A 190 5.11 3.00 -1.51
C SER A 190 6.24 2.03 -1.86
N ALA A 191 6.13 1.39 -3.03
CA ALA A 191 7.21 0.58 -3.59
C ALA A 191 8.52 1.38 -3.72
N HIS A 192 8.46 2.68 -3.99
CA HIS A 192 9.66 3.54 -4.04
C HIS A 192 10.32 3.71 -2.67
N ASN A 193 9.58 3.66 -1.56
CA ASN A 193 10.17 3.71 -0.23
C ASN A 193 10.97 2.43 0.08
N ALA A 194 10.45 1.27 -0.32
CA ALA A 194 11.17 -0.01 -0.24
C ALA A 194 12.43 0.01 -1.12
N LEU A 195 12.30 0.42 -2.39
CA LEU A 195 13.42 0.54 -3.33
C LEU A 195 14.50 1.54 -2.85
N ASP A 196 14.10 2.64 -2.20
CA ASP A 196 15.05 3.61 -1.64
C ASP A 196 15.72 3.06 -0.38
N ALA A 197 14.98 2.31 0.46
CA ALA A 197 15.52 1.63 1.65
C ALA A 197 16.57 0.56 1.28
N VAL A 198 16.33 -0.24 0.23
CA VAL A 198 17.35 -1.17 -0.31
C VAL A 198 18.59 -0.40 -0.77
N ALA A 199 18.41 0.64 -1.61
CA ALA A 199 19.53 1.38 -2.18
C ALA A 199 20.39 2.10 -1.12
N VAL A 200 19.77 2.71 -0.10
CA VAL A 200 20.48 3.36 1.01
C VAL A 200 21.05 2.33 1.98
N GLY A 201 20.31 1.26 2.31
CA GLY A 201 20.78 0.19 3.18
C GLY A 201 22.07 -0.45 2.67
N VAL A 202 22.09 -0.89 1.41
CA VAL A 202 23.28 -1.49 0.78
C VAL A 202 24.40 -0.47 0.57
N GLY A 203 24.06 0.81 0.33
CA GLY A 203 25.05 1.86 0.12
C GLY A 203 25.74 2.37 1.41
N ALA A 204 25.06 2.29 2.55
CA ALA A 204 25.52 2.87 3.82
C ALA A 204 25.97 1.83 4.87
N ARG A 205 25.51 0.58 4.78
CA ARG A 205 25.91 -0.53 5.66
C ARG A 205 26.91 -1.46 4.98
N LYS A 206 27.58 -2.32 5.75
CA LYS A 206 28.63 -3.24 5.26
C LYS A 206 28.09 -4.47 4.51
N VAL A 207 27.04 -4.31 3.72
CA VAL A 207 26.37 -5.41 3.01
C VAL A 207 27.23 -5.94 1.86
N ASN A 208 27.40 -7.26 1.82
CA ASN A 208 28.16 -8.02 0.82
C ASN A 208 27.36 -9.18 0.20
N TRP A 209 26.26 -9.57 0.83
CA TRP A 209 25.39 -10.64 0.40
C TRP A 209 23.94 -10.18 0.44
N ILE A 210 23.16 -10.55 -0.57
CA ILE A 210 21.74 -10.29 -0.68
C ILE A 210 21.02 -11.63 -0.80
N LEU A 211 20.12 -11.91 0.13
CA LEU A 211 19.08 -12.92 0.00
C LEU A 211 17.86 -12.25 -0.63
N ASP A 212 17.63 -12.58 -1.90
CA ASP A 212 16.44 -12.26 -2.70
C ASP A 212 15.42 -13.37 -2.47
N ALA A 213 14.24 -13.08 -1.89
CA ALA A 213 13.33 -14.11 -1.37
C ALA A 213 11.83 -13.79 -1.57
N ASP A 214 11.06 -14.85 -1.83
CA ASP A 214 9.64 -14.80 -2.21
C ASP A 214 8.92 -16.00 -1.56
N ILE A 215 7.68 -15.80 -1.11
CA ILE A 215 6.89 -16.85 -0.43
C ILE A 215 5.95 -17.52 -1.46
N ALA A 216 6.11 -18.84 -1.63
CA ALA A 216 5.38 -19.60 -2.62
C ALA A 216 3.88 -19.64 -2.32
N LYS A 217 3.05 -19.21 -3.29
CA LYS A 217 1.57 -19.22 -3.22
C LYS A 217 0.99 -18.58 -1.95
N PHE A 218 1.67 -17.58 -1.37
CA PHE A 218 1.39 -17.04 -0.04
C PHE A 218 -0.09 -16.86 0.33
N PHE A 219 -0.88 -16.15 -0.49
CA PHE A 219 -2.31 -15.91 -0.19
C PHE A 219 -3.16 -17.17 -0.14
N ASP A 220 -2.73 -18.24 -0.80
CA ASP A 220 -3.44 -19.52 -0.91
C ASP A 220 -3.01 -20.49 0.21
N THR A 221 -1.86 -20.27 0.84
CA THR A 221 -1.27 -21.11 1.91
C THR A 221 -1.42 -20.53 3.32
N ILE A 222 -2.09 -19.38 3.52
CA ILE A 222 -2.32 -18.82 4.86
C ILE A 222 -3.22 -19.77 5.68
N GLU A 223 -2.70 -20.29 6.78
CA GLU A 223 -3.48 -21.07 7.75
C GLU A 223 -4.39 -20.14 8.56
N ARG A 224 -5.70 -20.39 8.52
CA ARG A 224 -6.71 -19.50 9.09
C ARG A 224 -6.62 -19.41 10.61
N ASP A 225 -6.28 -20.50 11.28
CA ASP A 225 -6.18 -20.54 12.74
C ASP A 225 -5.01 -19.70 13.25
N TRP A 226 -3.86 -19.73 12.57
CA TRP A 226 -2.76 -18.81 12.87
C TRP A 226 -3.13 -17.36 12.60
N LEU A 227 -3.80 -17.07 11.49
CA LEU A 227 -4.27 -15.71 11.19
C LEU A 227 -5.21 -15.19 12.30
N VAL A 228 -6.13 -16.03 12.77
CA VAL A 228 -7.04 -15.71 13.88
C VAL A 228 -6.26 -15.43 15.17
N LYS A 229 -5.35 -16.32 15.57
CA LYS A 229 -4.49 -16.14 16.76
C LYS A 229 -3.68 -14.83 16.69
N PHE A 230 -3.13 -14.51 15.50
CA PHE A 230 -2.41 -13.26 15.24
C PHE A 230 -3.27 -12.01 15.34
N ILE A 231 -4.56 -12.09 15.00
CA ILE A 231 -5.51 -11.00 15.19
C ILE A 231 -5.88 -10.86 16.67
N GLU A 232 -6.14 -11.97 17.35
CA GLU A 232 -6.58 -12.03 18.75
C GLU A 232 -5.53 -11.51 19.76
N HIS A 233 -4.24 -11.48 19.36
CA HIS A 233 -3.16 -10.81 20.12
C HIS A 233 -3.45 -9.32 20.39
N ARG A 234 -4.09 -8.60 19.47
CA ARG A 234 -4.40 -7.17 19.63
C ARG A 234 -5.89 -6.83 19.56
N VAL A 235 -6.73 -7.72 19.02
CA VAL A 235 -8.19 -7.53 18.95
C VAL A 235 -8.89 -8.48 19.91
N ALA A 236 -9.50 -7.94 20.97
CA ALA A 236 -10.35 -8.69 21.90
C ALA A 236 -11.85 -8.55 21.60
N ASP A 237 -12.27 -7.68 20.66
CA ASP A 237 -13.67 -7.65 20.19
C ASP A 237 -13.97 -8.91 19.35
N THR A 238 -14.55 -9.91 20.02
CA THR A 238 -14.94 -11.20 19.43
C THR A 238 -15.90 -11.06 18.25
N ARG A 239 -16.64 -9.96 18.14
CA ARG A 239 -17.56 -9.70 17.01
C ARG A 239 -16.79 -9.30 15.75
N VAL A 240 -15.72 -8.52 15.89
CA VAL A 240 -14.81 -8.19 14.79
C VAL A 240 -14.04 -9.43 14.33
N VAL A 241 -13.55 -10.25 15.27
CA VAL A 241 -12.91 -11.54 14.94
C VAL A 241 -13.91 -12.47 14.21
N ARG A 242 -15.15 -12.57 14.69
CA ARG A 242 -16.23 -13.34 14.04
C ARG A 242 -16.55 -12.83 12.64
N LEU A 243 -16.53 -11.52 12.43
CA LEU A 243 -16.73 -10.88 11.11
C LEU A 243 -15.62 -11.28 10.13
N ILE A 244 -14.36 -11.27 10.58
CA ILE A 244 -13.21 -11.72 9.76
C ILE A 244 -13.32 -13.22 9.45
N LYS A 245 -13.64 -14.06 10.45
CA LYS A 245 -13.91 -15.49 10.25
C LYS A 245 -15.00 -15.71 9.20
N LYS A 246 -16.14 -15.00 9.29
CA LYS A 246 -17.22 -15.05 8.27
C LYS A 246 -16.69 -14.79 6.85
N TRP A 247 -15.81 -13.81 6.61
CA TRP A 247 -15.23 -13.57 5.28
C TRP A 247 -14.27 -14.68 4.82
N LEU A 248 -13.47 -15.25 5.72
CA LEU A 248 -12.58 -16.36 5.39
C LEU A 248 -13.36 -17.63 5.01
N HIS A 249 -14.54 -17.85 5.60
CA HIS A 249 -15.43 -18.99 5.31
C HIS A 249 -16.49 -18.72 4.22
N ALA A 250 -16.60 -17.50 3.68
CA ALA A 250 -17.66 -17.15 2.72
C ALA A 250 -17.62 -17.96 1.40
N GLY A 251 -16.47 -18.59 1.10
CA GLY A 251 -16.28 -19.40 -0.09
C GLY A 251 -16.14 -18.57 -1.37
N VAL A 252 -15.98 -19.27 -2.48
CA VAL A 252 -15.84 -18.71 -3.82
C VAL A 252 -16.88 -19.35 -4.74
N LEU A 253 -17.64 -18.53 -5.47
CA LEU A 253 -18.54 -18.99 -6.51
C LEU A 253 -17.82 -18.97 -7.86
N GLU A 254 -17.76 -20.14 -8.51
CA GLU A 254 -17.11 -20.35 -9.81
C GLU A 254 -18.01 -21.28 -10.64
N ASP A 255 -18.45 -20.81 -11.81
CA ASP A 255 -19.33 -21.53 -12.75
C ASP A 255 -20.55 -22.22 -12.08
N GLY A 256 -21.21 -21.48 -11.19
CA GLY A 256 -22.37 -21.94 -10.42
C GLY A 256 -22.05 -22.86 -9.24
N ARG A 257 -20.79 -23.29 -9.08
CA ARG A 257 -20.34 -24.16 -7.98
C ARG A 257 -19.71 -23.33 -6.86
N LEU A 258 -20.21 -23.52 -5.64
CA LEU A 258 -19.61 -22.94 -4.44
C LEU A 258 -18.45 -23.83 -3.98
N THR A 259 -17.24 -23.28 -3.98
CA THR A 259 -16.05 -23.94 -3.41
C THR A 259 -15.64 -23.25 -2.12
N GLN A 260 -15.46 -24.03 -1.06
CA GLN A 260 -14.87 -23.57 0.19
C GLN A 260 -13.48 -24.22 0.32
N GLY A 261 -12.42 -23.42 0.15
CA GLY A 261 -11.09 -23.86 0.57
C GLY A 261 -10.98 -23.80 2.09
N GLU A 262 -10.17 -24.66 2.69
CA GLU A 262 -9.83 -24.62 4.12
C GLU A 262 -8.69 -23.63 4.40
N LEU A 263 -7.74 -23.54 3.46
CA LEU A 263 -6.59 -22.65 3.51
C LEU A 263 -6.82 -21.34 2.76
N GLY A 264 -5.94 -20.37 3.03
CA GLY A 264 -5.81 -19.13 2.29
C GLY A 264 -6.88 -18.08 2.58
N THR A 265 -6.69 -16.94 1.92
CA THR A 265 -7.63 -15.81 1.88
C THR A 265 -8.01 -15.53 0.42
N VAL A 266 -9.27 -15.19 0.16
CA VAL A 266 -9.70 -14.89 -1.22
C VAL A 266 -8.99 -13.63 -1.73
N GLN A 267 -8.23 -13.79 -2.82
CA GLN A 267 -7.44 -12.71 -3.43
C GLN A 267 -8.37 -11.68 -4.11
N GLY A 268 -8.58 -10.51 -3.49
CA GLY A 268 -9.41 -9.43 -4.05
C GLY A 268 -10.42 -8.82 -3.07
N GLY A 269 -10.62 -9.44 -1.90
CA GLY A 269 -11.18 -8.75 -0.74
C GLY A 269 -10.33 -7.52 -0.36
N SER A 270 -10.97 -6.43 0.04
CA SER A 270 -10.26 -5.20 0.42
C SER A 270 -9.49 -5.35 1.74
N ILE A 271 -9.88 -6.33 2.57
CA ILE A 271 -9.20 -6.71 3.82
C ILE A 271 -8.01 -7.65 3.65
N SER A 272 -7.97 -8.48 2.61
CA SER A 272 -6.93 -9.51 2.40
C SER A 272 -5.48 -8.96 2.47
N PRO A 273 -5.15 -7.76 1.93
CA PRO A 273 -3.81 -7.18 2.05
C PRO A 273 -3.39 -6.82 3.48
N LEU A 274 -4.34 -6.45 4.36
CA LEU A 274 -4.07 -6.19 5.77
C LEU A 274 -3.84 -7.50 6.53
N LEU A 275 -4.69 -8.51 6.31
CA LEU A 275 -4.56 -9.84 6.92
C LEU A 275 -3.21 -10.48 6.57
N ALA A 276 -2.80 -10.39 5.30
CA ALA A 276 -1.48 -10.76 4.81
C ALA A 276 -0.33 -10.09 5.60
N ASN A 277 -0.43 -8.79 5.87
CA ASN A 277 0.57 -8.06 6.62
C ASN A 277 0.57 -8.39 8.11
N ILE A 278 -0.59 -8.62 8.72
CA ILE A 278 -0.71 -9.11 10.11
C ILE A 278 -0.01 -10.47 10.21
N TYR A 279 -0.30 -11.40 9.30
CA TYR A 279 0.32 -12.73 9.29
C TYR A 279 1.84 -12.67 9.23
N LEU A 280 2.38 -11.96 8.22
CA LEU A 280 3.82 -11.82 8.05
C LEU A 280 4.48 -10.95 9.14
N HIS A 281 3.73 -10.12 9.86
CA HIS A 281 4.28 -9.39 11.00
C HIS A 281 4.71 -10.34 12.13
N TYR A 282 3.86 -11.30 12.50
CA TYR A 282 4.14 -12.25 13.57
C TYR A 282 4.97 -13.46 13.12
N ALA A 283 4.67 -14.01 11.94
CA ALA A 283 5.42 -15.16 11.41
C ALA A 283 6.87 -14.77 11.05
N LEU A 284 7.06 -13.60 10.42
CA LEU A 284 8.34 -13.16 9.86
C LEU A 284 8.92 -11.90 10.53
N ASP A 285 8.28 -10.73 10.44
CA ASP A 285 8.93 -9.44 10.78
C ASP A 285 9.48 -9.39 12.23
N LEU A 286 8.67 -9.79 13.21
CA LEU A 286 9.08 -9.80 14.62
C LEU A 286 10.22 -10.82 14.87
N TRP A 287 10.13 -12.00 14.28
CA TRP A 287 11.18 -13.02 14.35
C TRP A 287 12.49 -12.54 13.70
N VAL A 288 12.43 -11.89 12.54
CA VAL A 288 13.60 -11.32 11.84
C VAL A 288 14.27 -10.25 12.70
N LYS A 289 13.49 -9.38 13.35
CA LYS A 289 14.02 -8.37 14.28
C LYS A 289 14.74 -9.03 15.47
N GLN A 290 14.18 -10.10 16.03
CA GLN A 290 14.77 -10.86 17.14
C GLN A 290 16.03 -11.62 16.71
N TRP A 291 15.98 -12.32 15.58
CA TRP A 291 17.11 -13.07 15.01
C TRP A 291 18.30 -12.14 14.76
N ARG A 292 18.06 -10.95 14.18
CA ARG A 292 19.10 -9.94 13.96
C ARG A 292 19.78 -9.49 15.25
N GLY A 293 19.04 -9.43 16.36
CA GLY A 293 19.61 -9.03 17.66
C GLY A 293 20.36 -10.14 18.41
N ARG A 294 20.16 -11.42 18.05
CA ARG A 294 20.72 -12.58 18.77
C ARG A 294 21.78 -13.35 17.99
N HIS A 295 21.65 -13.43 16.67
CA HIS A 295 22.43 -14.36 15.83
C HIS A 295 23.27 -13.69 14.74
N ALA A 296 23.01 -12.42 14.41
CA ALA A 296 23.81 -11.71 13.42
C ALA A 296 25.12 -11.20 14.03
N ARG A 297 26.25 -11.42 13.36
CA ARG A 297 27.58 -10.92 13.78
C ARG A 297 27.92 -9.58 13.14
N GLY A 298 27.26 -9.22 12.04
CA GLY A 298 27.54 -7.99 11.28
C GLY A 298 26.29 -7.22 10.90
N ASP A 299 26.45 -6.21 10.04
CA ASP A 299 25.33 -5.42 9.51
C ASP A 299 24.31 -6.33 8.80
N VAL A 300 23.03 -6.18 9.18
CA VAL A 300 21.89 -6.81 8.49
C VAL A 300 20.81 -5.76 8.20
N ILE A 301 20.46 -5.64 6.92
CA ILE A 301 19.32 -4.87 6.42
C ILE A 301 18.22 -5.83 5.98
N VAL A 302 16.96 -5.41 6.10
CA VAL A 302 15.80 -6.14 5.58
C VAL A 302 14.83 -5.13 4.99
N VAL A 303 14.17 -5.48 3.90
CA VAL A 303 13.10 -4.71 3.28
C VAL A 303 12.03 -5.69 2.78
N ARG A 304 10.80 -5.56 3.27
CA ARG A 304 9.65 -6.38 2.84
C ARG A 304 8.60 -5.54 2.15
N TYR A 305 8.10 -6.02 1.02
CA TYR A 305 6.97 -5.46 0.30
C TYR A 305 5.94 -6.58 0.02
N ALA A 306 4.97 -6.73 0.93
CA ALA A 306 4.05 -7.86 0.96
C ALA A 306 4.79 -9.20 1.17
N ASP A 307 4.72 -10.09 0.18
CA ASP A 307 5.34 -11.42 0.10
C ASP A 307 6.75 -11.42 -0.52
N ASP A 308 7.10 -10.37 -1.27
CA ASP A 308 8.42 -10.11 -1.86
C ASP A 308 9.33 -9.40 -0.84
N TRP A 309 10.50 -9.96 -0.53
CA TRP A 309 11.42 -9.36 0.44
C TRP A 309 12.90 -9.63 0.15
N VAL A 310 13.72 -8.69 0.59
CA VAL A 310 15.18 -8.71 0.42
C VAL A 310 15.85 -8.52 1.77
N ALA A 311 16.80 -9.39 2.10
CA ALA A 311 17.66 -9.25 3.26
C ALA A 311 19.13 -9.14 2.83
N GLY A 312 19.86 -8.16 3.37
CA GLY A 312 21.27 -7.92 3.06
C GLY A 312 22.15 -8.15 4.28
N PHE A 313 23.27 -8.85 4.11
CA PHE A 313 24.16 -9.30 5.17
C PHE A 313 25.61 -8.90 4.90
N GLN A 314 26.36 -8.61 5.96
CA GLN A 314 27.80 -8.40 5.89
C GLN A 314 28.60 -9.69 5.65
N PHE A 315 28.21 -10.79 6.31
CA PHE A 315 28.90 -12.07 6.28
C PHE A 315 28.08 -13.14 5.56
N ARG A 316 28.76 -14.03 4.83
CA ARG A 316 28.12 -15.11 4.06
C ARG A 316 27.39 -16.09 4.98
N ASP A 317 28.07 -16.58 5.99
CA ASP A 317 27.55 -17.59 6.92
C ASP A 317 26.33 -17.06 7.70
N ASP A 318 26.24 -15.74 7.92
CA ASP A 318 25.06 -15.12 8.54
C ASP A 318 23.85 -15.21 7.61
N ALA A 319 24.05 -14.99 6.30
CA ALA A 319 22.99 -15.16 5.30
C ALA A 319 22.57 -16.63 5.13
N GLU A 320 23.52 -17.57 5.13
CA GLU A 320 23.25 -19.01 5.01
C GLU A 320 22.60 -19.62 6.27
N ARG A 321 22.95 -19.13 7.47
CA ARG A 321 22.20 -19.46 8.70
C ARG A 321 20.80 -18.87 8.65
N PHE A 322 20.66 -17.61 8.23
CA PHE A 322 19.35 -16.95 8.13
C PHE A 322 18.43 -17.65 7.14
N GLN A 323 18.93 -18.02 5.95
CA GLN A 323 18.15 -18.69 4.90
C GLN A 323 17.55 -20.03 5.37
N ARG A 324 18.32 -20.82 6.14
CA ARG A 324 17.82 -22.07 6.76
C ARG A 324 16.80 -21.77 7.86
N ALA A 325 17.18 -20.94 8.84
CA ALA A 325 16.33 -20.64 9.99
C ALA A 325 15.01 -19.94 9.62
N VAL A 326 14.98 -19.12 8.55
CA VAL A 326 13.76 -18.47 8.06
C VAL A 326 12.86 -19.44 7.28
N ALA A 327 13.43 -20.44 6.59
CA ALA A 327 12.66 -21.51 5.96
C ALA A 327 11.96 -22.38 7.01
N GLU A 328 12.69 -22.81 8.04
CA GLU A 328 12.13 -23.53 9.20
C GLU A 328 11.05 -22.69 9.91
N ARG A 329 11.33 -21.42 10.18
CA ARG A 329 10.38 -20.49 10.82
C ARG A 329 9.10 -20.34 10.02
N LEU A 330 9.18 -20.19 8.70
CA LEU A 330 8.00 -20.08 7.85
C LEU A 330 7.20 -21.40 7.81
N GLY A 331 7.89 -22.54 7.83
CA GLY A 331 7.27 -23.87 7.90
C GLY A 331 6.38 -24.08 9.14
N GLN A 332 6.73 -23.47 10.28
CA GLN A 332 5.92 -23.47 11.52
C GLN A 332 4.53 -22.82 11.35
N PHE A 333 4.31 -22.06 10.27
CA PHE A 333 3.05 -21.36 9.96
C PHE A 333 2.51 -21.71 8.57
N GLY A 334 2.81 -22.90 8.06
CA GLY A 334 2.32 -23.38 6.76
C GLY A 334 2.93 -22.70 5.54
N LEU A 335 3.90 -21.79 5.72
CA LEU A 335 4.50 -21.01 4.64
C LEU A 335 5.79 -21.67 4.13
N LYS A 336 6.05 -21.54 2.82
CA LYS A 336 7.25 -22.08 2.17
C LYS A 336 7.93 -21.00 1.33
N LEU A 337 9.26 -20.93 1.40
CA LEU A 337 10.05 -20.13 0.46
C LEU A 337 9.93 -20.70 -0.95
N HIS A 338 9.91 -19.83 -1.95
CA HIS A 338 9.87 -20.24 -3.35
C HIS A 338 11.27 -20.68 -3.81
N PRO A 339 11.51 -21.97 -4.13
CA PRO A 339 12.86 -22.49 -4.33
C PRO A 339 13.59 -21.82 -5.49
N GLU A 340 12.93 -21.68 -6.65
CA GLU A 340 13.54 -21.10 -7.86
C GLU A 340 13.82 -19.59 -7.79
N LYS A 341 13.05 -18.85 -6.96
CA LYS A 341 13.19 -17.39 -6.83
C LYS A 341 14.17 -17.03 -5.72
N THR A 342 14.19 -17.82 -4.64
CA THR A 342 15.00 -17.56 -3.45
C THR A 342 16.47 -17.79 -3.75
N ARG A 343 17.27 -16.72 -3.73
CA ARG A 343 18.68 -16.77 -4.17
C ARG A 343 19.56 -15.97 -3.23
N LEU A 344 20.68 -16.57 -2.83
CA LEU A 344 21.76 -15.88 -2.12
C LEU A 344 22.80 -15.38 -3.13
N ILE A 345 23.02 -14.07 -3.16
CA ILE A 345 23.75 -13.37 -4.20
C ILE A 345 24.85 -12.50 -3.57
N GLU A 346 26.09 -12.65 -4.02
CA GLU A 346 27.18 -11.75 -3.62
C GLU A 346 26.94 -10.36 -4.24
N PHE A 347 26.65 -9.36 -3.40
CA PHE A 347 26.18 -8.05 -3.81
C PHE A 347 26.48 -6.96 -2.78
N GLY A 348 26.99 -5.82 -3.24
CA GLY A 348 27.26 -4.65 -2.39
C GLY A 348 28.61 -4.01 -2.71
N ARG A 349 29.02 -3.07 -1.86
CA ARG A 349 30.24 -2.27 -2.08
C ARG A 349 31.50 -3.15 -2.09
N PHE A 350 31.75 -3.89 -1.01
CA PHE A 350 32.99 -4.66 -0.90
C PHE A 350 32.96 -5.90 -1.79
N ALA A 351 31.79 -6.48 -2.07
CA ALA A 351 31.62 -7.48 -3.13
C ALA A 351 32.11 -6.98 -4.51
N HIS A 352 31.77 -5.74 -4.89
CA HIS A 352 32.23 -5.14 -6.13
C HIS A 352 33.75 -4.90 -6.15
N GLU A 353 34.31 -4.38 -5.05
CA GLU A 353 35.75 -4.15 -4.90
C GLU A 353 36.54 -5.48 -4.89
N ASN A 354 36.05 -6.51 -4.20
CA ASN A 354 36.67 -7.84 -4.08
C ASN A 354 36.66 -8.60 -5.39
N ARG A 355 35.53 -8.65 -6.12
CA ARG A 355 35.50 -9.30 -7.44
C ARG A 355 36.41 -8.62 -8.45
N ARG A 356 36.52 -7.28 -8.40
CA ARG A 356 37.47 -6.53 -9.24
C ARG A 356 38.91 -6.92 -8.94
N ARG A 357 39.27 -7.07 -7.65
CA ARG A 357 40.61 -7.56 -7.24
C ARG A 357 40.88 -9.00 -7.69
N LYS A 358 39.86 -9.86 -7.72
CA LYS A 358 39.96 -11.27 -8.16
C LYS A 358 39.84 -11.47 -9.68
N GLY A 359 39.68 -10.41 -10.49
CA GLY A 359 39.39 -10.51 -11.93
C GLY A 359 38.00 -11.05 -12.28
N GLN A 360 37.12 -11.30 -11.30
CA GLN A 360 35.83 -12.00 -11.44
C GLN A 360 34.67 -11.10 -11.93
N GLY A 361 34.97 -10.10 -12.76
CA GLY A 361 33.99 -9.20 -13.37
C GLY A 361 33.16 -8.41 -12.35
N LYS A 362 31.91 -8.08 -12.72
CA LYS A 362 30.95 -7.40 -11.84
C LYS A 362 30.20 -8.41 -10.96
N PRO A 363 29.76 -8.03 -9.74
CA PRO A 363 28.78 -8.79 -8.99
C PRO A 363 27.50 -9.06 -9.79
N GLN A 364 26.79 -10.12 -9.42
CA GLN A 364 25.51 -10.49 -10.01
C GLN A 364 24.43 -9.43 -9.71
N THR A 365 23.23 -9.60 -10.29
CA THR A 365 22.11 -8.67 -10.12
C THR A 365 20.85 -9.38 -9.65
N PHE A 366 20.02 -8.70 -8.86
CA PHE A 366 18.73 -9.21 -8.40
C PHE A 366 17.57 -8.32 -8.87
N ASP A 367 16.37 -8.89 -9.01
CA ASP A 367 15.17 -8.21 -9.48
C ASP A 367 14.22 -8.00 -8.30
N PHE A 368 13.99 -6.76 -7.88
CA PHE A 368 13.08 -6.43 -6.77
C PHE A 368 12.10 -5.33 -7.19
N LEU A 369 10.80 -5.51 -6.93
CA LEU A 369 9.72 -4.58 -7.31
C LEU A 369 9.78 -4.10 -8.78
N GLY A 370 10.22 -4.99 -9.68
CA GLY A 370 10.31 -4.72 -11.12
C GLY A 370 11.54 -3.93 -11.57
N PHE A 371 12.49 -3.66 -10.68
CA PHE A 371 13.80 -3.11 -11.01
C PHE A 371 14.90 -4.16 -10.86
N THR A 372 15.76 -4.26 -11.86
CA THR A 372 17.05 -4.95 -11.72
C THR A 372 18.01 -4.04 -10.96
N HIS A 373 18.51 -4.53 -9.83
CA HIS A 373 19.48 -3.86 -8.98
C HIS A 373 20.89 -4.31 -9.34
N CYS A 374 21.77 -3.37 -9.64
CA CYS A 374 23.16 -3.66 -9.98
C CYS A 374 24.16 -2.72 -9.29
N CYS A 375 25.35 -3.24 -9.00
CA CYS A 375 26.45 -2.45 -8.45
C CYS A 375 26.99 -1.49 -9.52
N GLY A 376 27.10 -0.21 -9.18
CA GLY A 376 27.66 0.82 -10.04
C GLY A 376 28.31 1.95 -9.26
N THR A 377 28.72 2.99 -9.97
CA THR A 377 29.40 4.15 -9.40
C THR A 377 28.77 5.46 -9.88
N THR A 378 28.82 6.47 -9.02
CA THR A 378 28.49 7.84 -9.37
C THR A 378 29.58 8.43 -10.28
N ARG A 379 29.31 9.58 -10.92
CA ARG A 379 30.33 10.36 -11.66
C ARG A 379 31.56 10.72 -10.81
N LYS A 380 31.44 10.75 -9.48
CA LYS A 380 32.53 11.02 -8.53
C LYS A 380 33.16 9.73 -7.98
N GLY A 381 33.06 8.60 -8.68
CA GLY A 381 33.63 7.30 -8.31
C GLY A 381 32.96 6.57 -7.12
N LYS A 382 32.17 7.25 -6.30
CA LYS A 382 31.51 6.65 -5.12
C LYS A 382 30.52 5.55 -5.53
N PHE A 383 30.52 4.43 -4.80
CA PHE A 383 29.58 3.31 -4.99
C PHE A 383 28.11 3.75 -4.93
N MET A 384 27.27 3.16 -5.76
CA MET A 384 25.82 3.29 -5.71
C MET A 384 25.11 2.03 -6.21
N VAL A 385 23.92 1.76 -5.67
CA VAL A 385 23.00 0.77 -6.24
C VAL A 385 22.24 1.42 -7.39
N LEU A 386 22.50 0.97 -8.61
CA LEU A 386 21.73 1.34 -9.79
C LEU A 386 20.43 0.54 -9.82
N ARG A 387 19.35 1.18 -10.29
CA ARG A 387 18.01 0.56 -10.43
C ARG A 387 17.53 0.74 -11.85
N LEU A 388 17.49 -0.35 -12.60
CA LEU A 388 17.11 -0.35 -14.02
C LEU A 388 15.76 -1.05 -14.22
N THR A 389 14.93 -0.59 -15.16
CA THR A 389 13.68 -1.31 -15.50
C THR A 389 14.01 -2.75 -15.88
N SER A 390 13.43 -3.74 -15.16
CA SER A 390 13.83 -5.14 -15.39
C SER A 390 13.42 -5.64 -16.77
N ALA A 391 14.30 -6.44 -17.39
CA ALA A 391 14.09 -6.92 -18.75
C ALA A 391 12.84 -7.80 -18.87
N LYS A 392 12.42 -8.48 -17.79
CA LYS A 392 11.17 -9.25 -17.71
C LYS A 392 9.96 -8.31 -17.75
N ARG A 393 9.94 -7.26 -16.91
CA ARG A 393 8.85 -6.27 -16.87
C ARG A 393 8.73 -5.47 -18.17
N LEU A 394 9.86 -5.06 -18.76
CA LEU A 394 9.90 -4.35 -20.03
C LEU A 394 9.28 -5.16 -21.16
N ARG A 395 9.73 -6.42 -21.34
CA ARG A 395 9.20 -7.35 -22.36
C ARG A 395 7.70 -7.60 -22.16
N ALA A 396 7.28 -7.93 -20.94
CA ALA A 396 5.87 -8.16 -20.63
C ALA A 396 4.98 -6.96 -20.98
N LYS A 397 5.39 -5.73 -20.61
CA LYS A 397 4.63 -4.52 -20.92
C LYS A 397 4.54 -4.25 -22.42
N LEU A 398 5.60 -4.51 -23.18
CA LEU A 398 5.62 -4.35 -24.64
C LEU A 398 4.73 -5.38 -25.35
N GLN A 399 4.64 -6.62 -24.87
CA GLN A 399 3.68 -7.60 -25.43
C GLN A 399 2.23 -7.16 -25.20
N VAL A 400 1.88 -6.67 -24.00
CA VAL A 400 0.55 -6.11 -23.72
C VAL A 400 0.25 -4.94 -24.68
N ILE A 401 1.19 -4.02 -24.88
CA ILE A 401 1.02 -2.89 -25.81
C ILE A 401 0.86 -3.37 -27.26
N LYS A 402 1.61 -4.39 -27.69
CA LYS A 402 1.49 -5.00 -29.02
C LYS A 402 0.10 -5.61 -29.25
N LEU A 403 -0.47 -6.29 -28.25
CA LEU A 403 -1.82 -6.87 -28.33
C LEU A 403 -2.90 -5.78 -28.35
N GLU A 404 -2.79 -4.79 -27.47
CA GLU A 404 -3.73 -3.66 -27.42
C GLU A 404 -3.69 -2.81 -28.70
N LEU A 405 -2.51 -2.57 -29.27
CA LEU A 405 -2.40 -1.87 -30.56
C LEU A 405 -3.00 -2.66 -31.73
N ARG A 406 -3.01 -4.00 -31.69
CA ARG A 406 -3.73 -4.80 -32.68
C ARG A 406 -5.24 -4.63 -32.54
N ARG A 407 -5.77 -4.71 -31.32
CA ARG A 407 -7.21 -4.48 -31.03
C ARG A 407 -7.66 -3.07 -31.45
N ARG A 408 -6.80 -2.08 -31.22
CA ARG A 408 -7.05 -0.66 -31.52
C ARG A 408 -6.62 -0.24 -32.93
N MET A 409 -6.23 -1.17 -33.79
CA MET A 409 -5.60 -0.88 -35.09
C MET A 409 -6.47 0.06 -35.94
N HIS A 410 -7.77 -0.18 -36.02
CA HIS A 410 -8.71 0.60 -36.83
C HIS A 410 -9.19 1.90 -36.16
N GLN A 411 -8.83 2.17 -34.89
CA GLN A 411 -9.20 3.42 -34.22
C GLN A 411 -8.50 4.64 -34.87
N PRO A 412 -9.10 5.85 -34.76
CA PRO A 412 -8.44 7.10 -35.13
C PRO A 412 -7.04 7.26 -34.51
N ILE A 413 -6.13 7.88 -35.26
CA ILE A 413 -4.75 8.13 -34.79
C ILE A 413 -4.74 8.91 -33.44
N PRO A 414 -5.62 9.91 -33.19
CA PRO A 414 -5.68 10.59 -31.91
C PRO A 414 -5.98 9.67 -30.73
N GLU A 415 -6.94 8.74 -30.84
CA GLU A 415 -7.27 7.79 -29.76
C GLU A 415 -6.10 6.84 -29.45
N GLN A 416 -5.46 6.31 -30.49
CA GLN A 416 -4.24 5.51 -30.35
C GLN A 416 -3.13 6.32 -29.66
N GLY A 417 -2.96 7.59 -30.06
CA GLY A 417 -2.01 8.53 -29.48
C GLY A 417 -2.28 8.84 -28.01
N GLN A 418 -3.53 9.07 -27.62
CA GLN A 418 -3.96 9.29 -26.24
C GLN A 418 -3.70 8.06 -25.36
N TYR A 419 -4.07 6.86 -25.84
CA TYR A 419 -3.77 5.60 -25.16
C TYR A 419 -2.26 5.42 -24.95
N LEU A 420 -1.45 5.60 -25.98
CA LEU A 420 0.00 5.44 -25.88
C LEU A 420 0.65 6.52 -25.01
N ARG A 421 0.14 7.77 -25.05
CA ARG A 421 0.54 8.84 -24.13
C ARG A 421 0.32 8.43 -22.68
N ALA A 422 -0.86 7.92 -22.34
CA ALA A 422 -1.17 7.44 -20.99
C ALA A 422 -0.25 6.29 -20.56
N VAL A 423 0.00 5.32 -21.45
CA VAL A 423 0.91 4.19 -21.20
C VAL A 423 2.36 4.62 -20.96
N VAL A 424 2.92 5.49 -21.82
CA VAL A 424 4.31 5.97 -21.67
C VAL A 424 4.44 6.87 -20.44
N THR A 425 3.45 7.71 -20.17
CA THR A 425 3.40 8.56 -18.97
C THR A 425 3.35 7.70 -17.69
N GLY A 426 2.49 6.69 -17.64
CA GLY A 426 2.41 5.76 -16.50
C GLY A 426 3.70 4.97 -16.29
N HIS A 427 4.35 4.51 -17.37
CA HIS A 427 5.65 3.83 -17.27
C HIS A 427 6.74 4.78 -16.75
N ALA A 428 6.82 6.02 -17.26
CA ALA A 428 7.78 7.01 -16.80
C ALA A 428 7.54 7.44 -15.34
N ARG A 429 6.27 7.57 -14.90
CA ARG A 429 5.92 7.91 -13.51
C ARG A 429 6.41 6.89 -12.48
N TYR A 430 6.56 5.62 -12.85
CA TYR A 430 7.08 4.57 -11.97
C TYR A 430 8.58 4.31 -12.21
N PHE A 431 8.98 4.05 -13.45
CA PHE A 431 10.36 3.70 -13.78
C PHE A 431 11.30 4.92 -13.92
N GLY A 432 10.79 6.14 -13.74
CA GLY A 432 11.48 7.44 -13.79
C GLY A 432 12.48 7.69 -12.66
N VAL A 433 13.29 6.70 -12.29
CA VAL A 433 14.31 6.77 -11.23
C VAL A 433 15.67 7.22 -11.77
N PRO A 434 16.54 7.84 -10.94
CA PRO A 434 17.86 8.28 -11.37
C PRO A 434 18.67 7.14 -12.02
N CYS A 435 19.49 7.50 -13.01
CA CYS A 435 20.28 6.60 -13.86
C CYS A 435 19.47 5.63 -14.77
N ASN A 436 18.14 5.54 -14.67
CA ASN A 436 17.34 4.67 -15.55
C ASN A 436 16.91 5.30 -16.89
N GLY A 437 17.28 6.57 -17.15
CA GLY A 437 16.82 7.35 -18.31
C GLY A 437 17.06 6.69 -19.67
N ALA A 438 18.14 5.91 -19.82
CA ALA A 438 18.40 5.16 -21.05
C ALA A 438 17.31 4.10 -21.33
N ARG A 439 16.92 3.30 -20.33
CA ARG A 439 15.87 2.27 -20.48
C ARG A 439 14.50 2.89 -20.79
N LEU A 440 14.21 4.07 -20.24
CA LEU A 440 12.98 4.81 -20.53
C LEU A 440 12.93 5.28 -21.99
N ARG A 441 14.05 5.77 -22.54
CA ARG A 441 14.17 6.10 -23.97
C ARG A 441 14.03 4.85 -24.84
N THR A 442 14.68 3.73 -24.48
CA THR A 442 14.51 2.44 -25.17
C THR A 442 13.04 2.00 -25.18
N PHE A 443 12.34 2.08 -24.06
CA PHE A 443 10.91 1.75 -23.99
C PHE A 443 10.08 2.64 -24.92
N ARG A 444 10.28 3.96 -24.89
CA ARG A 444 9.59 4.90 -25.78
C ARG A 444 9.84 4.57 -27.26
N HIS A 445 11.08 4.30 -27.66
CA HIS A 445 11.40 3.92 -29.04
C HIS A 445 10.79 2.56 -29.43
N GLN A 446 10.75 1.59 -28.52
CA GLN A 446 10.11 0.29 -28.77
C GLN A 446 8.57 0.43 -28.90
N VAL A 447 7.93 1.32 -28.14
CA VAL A 447 6.52 1.66 -28.31
C VAL A 447 6.27 2.34 -29.67
N VAL A 448 7.10 3.29 -30.07
CA VAL A 448 7.04 3.92 -31.41
C VAL A 448 7.17 2.88 -32.52
N GLY A 449 8.15 1.98 -32.43
CA GLY A 449 8.34 0.90 -33.41
C GLY A 449 7.24 -0.16 -33.40
N LEU A 450 6.47 -0.31 -32.32
CA LEU A 450 5.23 -1.11 -32.33
C LEU A 450 4.10 -0.35 -33.02
N TRP A 451 3.94 0.94 -32.74
CA TRP A 451 2.89 1.77 -33.34
C TRP A 451 3.07 1.91 -34.86
N HIS A 452 4.30 2.18 -35.32
CA HIS A 452 4.67 2.21 -36.73
C HIS A 452 4.26 0.93 -37.47
N ARG A 453 4.67 -0.25 -36.96
CA ARG A 453 4.29 -1.56 -37.52
C ARG A 453 2.79 -1.84 -37.53
N THR A 454 2.04 -1.31 -36.57
CA THR A 454 0.57 -1.39 -36.57
C THR A 454 -0.05 -0.48 -37.63
N LEU A 455 0.47 0.75 -37.79
CA LEU A 455 -0.03 1.69 -38.80
C LEU A 455 0.28 1.20 -40.22
N CYS A 456 1.49 0.70 -40.51
CA CYS A 456 1.84 0.07 -41.79
C CYS A 456 0.88 -1.08 -42.13
N ARG A 457 0.61 -1.98 -41.16
CA ARG A 457 -0.35 -3.09 -41.34
C ARG A 457 -1.75 -2.57 -41.66
N ARG A 458 -2.21 -1.52 -40.97
CA ARG A 458 -3.54 -0.92 -41.20
C ARG A 458 -3.68 -0.34 -42.60
N SER A 459 -2.67 0.35 -43.09
CA SER A 459 -2.68 0.96 -44.42
C SER A 459 -2.27 0.01 -45.54
N GLN A 460 -2.01 -1.28 -45.24
CA GLN A 460 -1.46 -2.28 -46.16
C GLN A 460 -0.22 -1.78 -46.93
N SER A 461 0.52 -0.84 -46.34
CA SER A 461 1.61 -0.11 -47.00
C SER A 461 2.88 -0.28 -46.20
N HIS A 462 3.96 -0.61 -46.90
CA HIS A 462 5.28 -0.77 -46.32
C HIS A 462 5.93 0.59 -45.98
N ASP A 463 5.49 1.67 -46.64
CA ASP A 463 6.19 2.96 -46.71
C ASP A 463 5.55 4.07 -45.87
N LEU A 464 5.29 3.83 -44.57
CA LEU A 464 5.01 4.92 -43.65
C LEU A 464 6.34 5.63 -43.28
N PRO A 465 6.65 6.84 -43.83
CA PRO A 465 7.98 7.41 -43.67
C PRO A 465 8.25 7.81 -42.22
N TRP A 466 9.47 7.54 -41.76
CA TRP A 466 9.89 7.86 -40.38
C TRP A 466 9.71 9.35 -40.04
N ARG A 467 9.82 10.28 -41.01
CA ARG A 467 9.50 11.71 -40.82
C ARG A 467 8.05 11.96 -40.35
N ARG A 468 7.08 11.14 -40.77
CA ARG A 468 5.68 11.20 -40.27
C ARG A 468 5.56 10.56 -38.89
N MET A 469 6.25 9.44 -38.67
CA MET A 469 6.28 8.76 -37.36
C MET A 469 6.92 9.63 -36.27
N TYR A 470 7.99 10.39 -36.58
CA TYR A 470 8.61 11.31 -35.63
C TYR A 470 7.70 12.49 -35.26
N ARG A 471 6.91 13.02 -36.20
CA ARG A 471 5.86 14.02 -35.90
C ARG A 471 4.80 13.46 -34.94
N LEU A 472 4.30 12.25 -35.19
CA LEU A 472 3.36 11.56 -34.29
C LEU A 472 3.98 11.26 -32.92
N MET A 473 5.25 10.84 -32.88
CA MET A 473 5.99 10.59 -31.64
C MET A 473 6.17 11.88 -30.82
N ALA A 474 6.54 12.99 -31.46
CA ALA A 474 6.72 14.28 -30.78
C ALA A 474 5.40 14.82 -30.25
N HIS A 475 4.32 14.72 -31.04
CA HIS A 475 3.00 15.21 -30.65
C HIS A 475 2.36 14.34 -29.55
N TRP A 476 2.39 13.01 -29.65
CA TRP A 476 1.66 12.14 -28.73
C TRP A 476 2.49 11.62 -27.55
N LEU A 477 3.76 11.26 -27.75
CA LEU A 477 4.54 10.51 -26.77
C LEU A 477 5.54 11.41 -26.02
N PRO A 478 5.32 11.70 -24.71
CA PRO A 478 6.18 12.61 -23.96
C PRO A 478 7.62 12.10 -23.89
N VAL A 479 8.57 13.03 -23.79
CA VAL A 479 9.97 12.69 -23.51
C VAL A 479 10.06 12.13 -22.08
N PRO A 480 10.73 10.99 -21.84
CA PRO A 480 10.74 10.39 -20.51
C PRO A 480 11.69 11.14 -19.57
N ASN A 481 11.11 11.77 -18.55
CA ASN A 481 11.85 12.49 -17.51
C ASN A 481 12.06 11.63 -16.26
N ILE A 482 13.04 12.00 -15.44
CA ILE A 482 13.25 11.40 -14.12
C ILE A 482 12.27 12.05 -13.14
N CYS A 483 11.21 11.32 -12.78
CA CYS A 483 10.14 11.78 -11.87
C CYS A 483 10.50 11.61 -10.38
N HIS A 484 11.63 10.97 -10.08
CA HIS A 484 11.99 10.54 -8.73
C HIS A 484 13.33 11.11 -8.27
N PRO A 485 13.42 11.72 -7.07
CA PRO A 485 14.68 12.13 -6.48
C PRO A 485 15.57 10.93 -6.12
N TYR A 486 16.84 11.20 -5.80
CA TYR A 486 17.76 10.16 -5.34
C TYR A 486 17.32 9.53 -4.00
N PRO A 487 17.63 8.24 -3.75
CA PRO A 487 17.18 7.52 -2.57
C PRO A 487 17.47 8.22 -1.24
N ASN A 488 18.68 8.76 -1.10
CA ASN A 488 19.12 9.50 0.08
C ASN A 488 18.28 10.77 0.32
N GLN A 489 18.00 11.54 -0.73
CA GLN A 489 17.17 12.75 -0.63
C GLN A 489 15.76 12.43 -0.14
N ARG A 490 15.12 11.40 -0.71
CA ARG A 490 13.74 11.03 -0.32
C ARG A 490 13.66 10.49 1.10
N LEU A 491 14.62 9.66 1.51
CA LEU A 491 14.69 9.13 2.88
C LEU A 491 14.97 10.23 3.91
N ILE A 492 15.88 11.17 3.62
CA ILE A 492 16.18 12.30 4.52
C ILE A 492 14.91 13.13 4.78
N VAL A 493 14.22 13.57 3.72
CA VAL A 493 12.98 14.36 3.83
C VAL A 493 11.91 13.63 4.66
N MET A 494 11.79 12.31 4.53
CA MET A 494 10.83 11.52 5.31
C MET A 494 11.25 11.28 6.77
N THR A 495 12.56 11.19 7.05
CA THR A 495 13.07 11.05 8.44
C THR A 495 13.12 12.36 9.22
N GLN A 496 13.08 13.52 8.56
CA GLN A 496 12.94 14.80 9.28
C GLN A 496 11.57 14.96 9.94
N GLY A 497 10.52 14.29 9.42
CA GLY A 497 9.19 14.23 10.04
C GLY A 497 9.00 13.15 11.11
N ARG A 498 9.97 12.25 11.33
CA ARG A 498 9.90 11.18 12.35
C ARG A 498 11.30 10.85 12.87
N SER A 499 11.52 11.13 14.16
CA SER A 499 12.81 11.04 14.87
C SER A 499 13.75 9.91 14.43
N ARG A 500 15.04 10.22 14.33
CA ARG A 500 16.13 9.31 13.95
C ARG A 500 16.16 8.06 14.85
N MET A 501 15.66 6.93 14.35
CA MET A 501 16.06 5.63 14.90
C MET A 501 17.52 5.38 14.54
N ARG A 502 18.36 5.22 15.57
CA ARG A 502 19.72 4.66 15.45
C ARG A 502 19.65 3.13 15.31
#